data_AF-A0A1M5V3M9-F1
#
_entry.id   AF-A0A1M5V3M9-F1
#
_cell.length_a   1.000
_cell.length_b   1.000
_cell.length_c   1.000
_cell.angle_alpha   90.00
_cell.angle_beta   90.00
_cell.angle_gamma   90.00
#
_symmetry.space_group_name_H-M   'P 1'
#
loop_
_entity.id
_entity.type
_entity.pdbx_description
1 polymer ?
#
loop_
_entity_poly.entity_id
_entity_poly.type
_entity_poly.pdbx_seq_one_letter_code
_entity_poly.pdbx_strand_id
1 'polypeptide(L)' 'MTKLDEILQALGASNHDLVEKLPTNLNHKMVQKARLGKKPVPKHTQDLILQAVNMLMREKAVAEDKAVKQYKRVEIFGE' A
#
# COMPACT_ATOMS: atom_id res chain seq x y z
N MET A 1 8.75 -9.74 -8.01
CA MET A 1 7.79 -9.35 -6.95
C MET A 1 7.95 -7.85 -6.76
N THR A 2 6.88 -7.07 -6.59
CA THR A 2 7.03 -5.60 -6.41
C THR A 2 7.32 -5.26 -4.96
N LYS A 3 7.92 -4.10 -4.71
CA LYS A 3 8.20 -3.67 -3.35
C LYS A 3 6.93 -3.49 -2.51
N LEU A 4 5.84 -3.06 -3.15
CA LEU A 4 4.51 -3.04 -2.55
C LEU A 4 4.07 -4.43 -2.07
N ASP A 5 4.23 -5.46 -2.91
CA ASP A 5 3.82 -6.82 -2.55
C ASP A 5 4.63 -7.37 -1.38
N GLU A 6 5.94 -7.14 -1.34
CA GLU A 6 6.80 -7.48 -0.20
C GLU A 6 6.33 -6.81 1.10
N ILE A 7 6.03 -5.51 1.04
CA ILE A 7 5.56 -4.75 2.21
C ILE A 7 4.23 -5.31 2.71
N LEU A 8 3.27 -5.56 1.82
CA LEU A 8 1.96 -6.08 2.23
C LEU A 8 2.05 -7.51 2.77
N GLN A 9 2.89 -8.36 2.19
CA GLN A 9 3.15 -9.70 2.72
C GLN A 9 3.76 -9.63 4.12
N ALA A 10 4.76 -8.76 4.34
CA ALA A 10 5.37 -8.58 5.66
C ALA A 10 4.38 -8.06 6.71
N LEU A 11 3.37 -7.29 6.28
CA LEU A 11 2.31 -6.81 7.15
C LEU A 11 1.15 -7.80 7.35
N GLY A 12 1.15 -8.93 6.62
CA GLY A 12 0.01 -9.84 6.54
C GLY A 12 -1.24 -9.17 5.94
N ALA A 13 -1.05 -8.16 5.10
CA ALA A 13 -2.10 -7.31 4.56
C ALA A 13 -2.62 -7.82 3.21
N SER A 14 -3.94 -7.81 3.07
CA SER A 14 -4.64 -8.21 1.85
C SER A 14 -4.91 -7.00 0.93
N ASN A 15 -5.39 -7.27 -0.29
CA ASN A 15 -5.87 -6.19 -1.17
C ASN A 15 -7.08 -5.47 -0.58
N HIS A 16 -7.90 -6.19 0.21
CA HIS A 16 -9.09 -5.63 0.84
C HIS A 16 -8.72 -4.59 1.87
N ASP A 17 -7.72 -4.87 2.71
CA ASP A 17 -7.29 -3.99 3.80
C ASP A 17 -6.86 -2.61 3.28
N LEU A 18 -6.22 -2.57 2.11
CA LEU A 18 -5.87 -1.30 1.45
C LEU A 18 -7.09 -0.58 0.87
N VAL A 19 -8.02 -1.33 0.27
CA VAL A 19 -9.27 -0.76 -0.26
C VAL A 19 -10.11 -0.19 0.87
N GLU A 20 -10.18 -0.84 2.03
CA GLU A 20 -10.91 -0.34 3.20
C GLU A 20 -10.39 1.00 3.73
N LYS A 21 -9.10 1.34 3.50
CA LYS A 21 -8.57 2.66 3.88
C LYS A 21 -9.05 3.78 2.98
N LEU A 22 -9.29 3.49 1.70
CA LEU A 22 -9.71 4.47 0.71
C LEU A 22 -10.75 3.86 -0.26
N PRO A 23 -11.93 3.43 0.22
CA PRO A 23 -12.86 2.63 -0.56
C PRO A 23 -13.51 3.42 -1.71
N THR A 24 -13.52 4.74 -1.61
CA THR A 24 -13.99 5.67 -2.67
C THR A 24 -12.96 5.87 -3.78
N ASN A 25 -11.69 5.57 -3.53
CA ASN A 25 -10.58 5.90 -4.45
C ASN A 25 -9.84 4.66 -4.97
N LEU A 26 -9.82 3.57 -4.19
CA LEU A 26 -9.14 2.33 -4.52
C LEU A 26 -10.14 1.20 -4.75
N ASN A 27 -9.76 0.28 -5.63
CA ASN A 27 -10.45 -1.00 -5.79
C ASN A 27 -9.45 -2.16 -5.86
N HIS A 28 -9.93 -3.37 -5.65
CA HIS A 28 -9.09 -4.57 -5.60
C HIS A 28 -8.24 -4.75 -6.86
N LYS A 29 -8.77 -4.42 -8.05
CA LYS A 29 -8.03 -4.54 -9.32
C LYS A 29 -6.86 -3.56 -9.41
N MET A 30 -7.02 -2.33 -8.93
CA MET A 30 -5.94 -1.33 -8.89
C MET A 30 -4.81 -1.79 -7.97
N VAL A 31 -5.16 -2.24 -6.75
CA VAL A 31 -4.19 -2.74 -5.76
C VAL A 31 -3.47 -3.99 -6.29
N GLN A 32 -4.22 -4.95 -6.85
CA GLN A 32 -3.64 -6.17 -7.43
C GLN A 32 -2.68 -5.86 -8.57
N LYS A 33 -3.00 -4.91 -9.47
CA LYS A 33 -2.08 -4.50 -10.54
C LYS A 33 -0.77 -3.94 -9.97
N ALA A 34 -0.85 -3.09 -8.96
CA ALA A 34 0.32 -2.51 -8.29
C ALA A 34 1.21 -3.57 -7.62
N ARG A 35 0.60 -4.58 -6.99
CA ARG A 35 1.33 -5.71 -6.39
C ARG A 35 2.00 -6.62 -7.42
N LEU A 36 1.34 -6.84 -8.55
CA LEU A 36 1.88 -7.72 -9.59
C LEU A 36 2.96 -7.05 -10.45
N GLY A 37 2.98 -5.71 -10.52
CA GLY A 37 3.96 -4.96 -11.33
C GLY A 37 3.86 -5.20 -12.84
N LYS A 38 2.81 -5.89 -13.31
CA LYS A 38 2.64 -6.27 -14.72
C LYS A 38 2.46 -5.07 -15.66
N LYS A 39 1.93 -3.96 -15.15
CA LYS A 39 1.77 -2.70 -15.87
C LYS A 39 2.03 -1.54 -14.92
N PRO A 40 2.64 -0.44 -15.40
CA PRO A 40 2.79 0.76 -14.59
C PRO A 40 1.41 1.27 -14.18
N VAL A 41 1.32 1.65 -12.92
CA VAL A 41 0.12 2.21 -12.31
C VAL A 41 0.22 3.73 -12.41
N PRO A 42 -0.86 4.46 -12.78
CA PRO A 42 -0.81 5.91 -12.87
C PRO A 42 -0.36 6.54 -11.55
N LYS A 43 0.39 7.65 -11.63
CA LYS A 43 0.91 8.38 -10.46
C LYS A 43 -0.14 8.64 -9.39
N HIS A 44 -1.34 9.10 -9.79
CA HIS A 44 -2.44 9.32 -8.85
C HIS A 44 -2.83 8.05 -8.08
N THR A 45 -2.89 6.91 -8.75
CA THR A 45 -3.18 5.62 -8.10
C THR A 45 -2.01 5.16 -7.23
N GLN A 46 -0.75 5.44 -7.61
CA GLN A 46 0.40 5.18 -6.74
C GLN A 46 0.31 6.01 -5.44
N ASP A 47 -0.04 7.29 -5.54
CA ASP A 47 -0.18 8.18 -4.39
C ASP A 47 -1.32 7.71 -3.45
N LEU A 48 -2.45 7.28 -4.01
CA LEU A 48 -3.56 6.70 -3.23
C LEU A 48 -3.14 5.39 -2.53
N ILE A 49 -2.42 4.50 -3.22
CA ILE A 49 -1.92 3.26 -2.62
C ILE A 49 -0.92 3.56 -1.52
N LEU A 50 0.00 4.50 -1.72
CA LEU A 50 0.95 4.95 -0.71
C LEU A 50 0.24 5.46 0.54
N GLN A 51 -0.79 6.29 0.35
CA GLN A 51 -1.61 6.80 1.45
C GLN A 51 -2.27 5.65 2.22
N ALA A 52 -2.92 4.71 1.52
CA ALA A 52 -3.55 3.55 2.16
C ALA A 52 -2.54 2.67 2.92
N VAL A 53 -1.35 2.43 2.36
CA VAL A 53 -0.26 1.67 3.02
C VAL A 53 0.18 2.37 4.31
N ASN A 54 0.41 3.68 4.25
CA ASN A 54 0.85 4.44 5.43
C ASN A 54 -0.24 4.53 6.51
N MET A 55 -1.51 4.60 6.14
CA MET A 55 -2.62 4.50 7.08
C MET A 55 -2.64 3.13 7.78
N LEU A 56 -2.53 2.06 7.01
CA LEU A 56 -2.48 0.69 7.55
C LEU A 56 -1.28 0.47 8.47
N MET A 57 -0.10 0.99 8.11
CA MET A 57 1.10 0.96 8.94
C MET A 57 0.88 1.68 10.27
N ARG A 58 0.24 2.86 10.24
CA ARG A 58 -0.05 3.63 11.45
C ARG A 58 -1.00 2.87 12.38
N GLU A 59 -2.04 2.24 11.85
CA GLU A 59 -2.97 1.46 12.66
C GLU A 59 -2.29 0.26 13.33
N LYS A 60 -1.48 -0.51 12.57
CA LYS A 60 -0.72 -1.64 13.14
C LYS A 60 0.31 -1.19 14.17
N ALA A 61 0.99 -0.07 13.92
CA ALA A 61 1.97 0.48 14.86
C ALA A 61 1.33 0.98 16.16
N VAL A 62 0.13 1.57 16.10
CA VAL A 62 -0.65 1.93 17.31
C VAL A 62 -1.06 0.68 18.08
N ALA A 63 -1.47 -0.39 17.39
CA ALA A 63 -1.82 -1.65 18.04
C ALA A 63 -0.62 -2.34 18.71
N GLU A 64 0.59 -2.15 18.18
CA GLU A 64 1.82 -2.82 18.63
C GLU A 64 2.74 -1.92 19.48
N ASP A 65 2.34 -0.68 19.81
CA ASP A 65 3.15 0.35 20.48
C ASP A 65 4.55 0.55 19.86
N LYS A 66 4.60 0.53 18.52
CA LYS A 66 5.85 0.65 17.74
C LYS A 66 5.96 2.01 17.06
N ALA A 67 7.20 2.43 16.80
CA ALA A 67 7.47 3.61 15.98
C ALA A 67 6.86 3.44 14.57
N VAL A 68 6.04 4.41 14.16
CA VAL A 68 5.35 4.37 12.85
C VAL A 68 6.35 4.64 11.73
N LYS A 69 6.75 3.59 11.01
CA LYS A 69 7.48 3.77 9.75
C LYS A 69 6.52 4.22 8.66
N GLN A 70 6.79 5.37 8.04
CA GLN A 70 6.09 5.84 6.85
C GLN A 70 6.95 5.63 5.62
N TYR A 71 6.36 5.04 4.58
CA TYR A 71 7.00 4.88 3.29
C TYR A 71 6.86 6.14 2.45
N LYS A 72 7.85 6.37 1.58
CA LYS A 72 7.79 7.33 0.48
C LYS A 72 7.44 6.61 -0.81
N ARG A 73 6.89 7.35 -1.80
CA ARG A 73 6.53 6.78 -3.10
C ARG A 73 7.71 6.09 -3.79
N VAL A 74 8.88 6.74 -3.80
CA VAL A 74 10.12 6.21 -4.39
C VAL A 74 10.53 4.87 -3.77
N GLU A 75 10.23 4.63 -2.49
CA GLU A 75 10.57 3.36 -1.83
C GLU A 75 9.65 2.22 -2.26
N ILE A 76 8.44 2.52 -2.74
CA ILE A 76 7.45 1.50 -3.16
C ILE A 76 7.46 1.31 -4.67
N PHE A 77 7.61 2.39 -5.43
CA PHE A 77 7.43 2.41 -6.88
C PHE A 77 8.68 2.82 -7.68
N GLY A 78 9.72 3.34 -7.02
CA GLY A 78 10.96 3.76 -7.68
C GLY A 78 10.92 5.13 -8.36
N GLU A 79 9.81 5.88 -8.24
CA GLU A 79 9.56 7.20 -8.87
C GLU A 79 9.37 8.37 -7.87
#